data_AF-A0A0M2RSF5-F1
#
_entry.id   AF-A0A0M2RSF5-F1
#
_cell.length_a   1.000
_cell.length_b   1.000
_cell.length_c   1.000
_cell.angle_alpha   90.00
_cell.angle_beta   90.00
_cell.angle_gamma   90.00
#
_symmetry.space_group_name_H-M   'P 1'
#
loop_
_entity.id
_entity.type
_entity.pdbx_description
1 polymer ?
#
loop_
_entity_poly.entity_id
_entity_poly.type
_entity_poly.pdbx_seq_one_letter_code
_entity_poly.pdbx_strand_id
1 'polypeptide(L)'
;MPEAGLRRELVKNRWLLSLAVLATVGATVWAWQLAATGFSPSPRLTDRGVIAVALDASQTGVTAPVQVDVAYNPGTGKAGTTSLSLVLQHEFGAVPEAAPPTAVIVLICGELATGIDMVNNVYQPVKWKPVQPRSENGDYWSMLGGSMSRCVYTRVSLDSGDAGLRQEILSGVSQTTCARASGPRLLYVLPGLTTLPPASAGDIAFRPLPPGSKATIDLDNQPGDFNAQTASPQLPDSGVLRWTRELAPDGAGPRSYRLSGELFDTAAKQQRDLFMAGALAGVAGGGIMLVLEAAVQLLLNGCRKRAANPQAVAPPPQSQDRTAEPDPITPPAAAPPPQHRGRSVSVAVAAAVGAAAVLILLRRRRDRRRP
;
A
#
# COMPACT_ATOMS: atom_id res chain seq x y z
N MET A 1 50.82 -0.68 46.82
CA MET A 1 50.11 0.24 45.90
C MET A 1 49.08 -0.54 45.07
N PRO A 2 47.77 -0.36 45.26
CA PRO A 2 46.74 -1.06 44.47
C PRO A 2 45.92 -0.17 43.50
N GLU A 3 45.92 1.16 43.65
CA GLU A 3 44.96 2.06 42.99
C GLU A 3 44.99 2.06 41.45
N ALA A 4 46.15 1.77 40.85
CA ALA A 4 46.35 1.83 39.40
C ALA A 4 45.48 0.80 38.63
N GLY A 5 45.19 -0.36 39.25
CA GLY A 5 44.28 -1.36 38.68
C GLY A 5 42.85 -0.85 38.69
N LEU A 6 42.36 -0.40 39.85
CA LEU A 6 40.97 0.05 40.04
C LEU A 6 40.61 1.22 39.12
N ARG A 7 41.52 2.19 38.91
CA ARG A 7 41.30 3.30 37.96
C ARG A 7 41.22 2.80 36.51
N ARG A 8 42.01 1.81 36.09
CA ARG A 8 41.96 1.25 34.72
C ARG A 8 40.65 0.51 34.46
N GLU A 9 40.17 -0.30 35.40
CA GLU A 9 38.87 -0.98 35.25
C GLU A 9 37.70 0.01 35.21
N LEU A 10 37.69 1.02 36.08
CA LEU A 10 36.63 2.02 36.10
C LEU A 10 36.54 2.80 34.77
N VAL A 11 37.68 3.16 34.17
CA VAL A 11 37.72 3.81 32.85
C VAL A 11 37.28 2.87 31.74
N LYS A 12 37.74 1.61 31.74
CA LYS A 12 37.35 0.60 30.76
C LYS A 12 35.84 0.34 30.77
N ASN A 13 35.23 0.25 31.95
CA ASN A 13 33.79 0.05 32.09
C ASN A 13 32.97 1.27 31.65
N ARG A 14 33.46 2.50 31.91
CA ARG A 14 32.81 3.72 31.38
C ARG A 14 32.83 3.79 29.85
N TRP A 15 33.96 3.43 29.21
CA TRP A 15 34.04 3.36 27.75
C TRP A 15 33.11 2.31 27.15
N LEU A 16 33.03 1.12 27.76
CA LEU A 16 32.10 0.06 27.33
C LEU A 16 30.63 0.50 27.46
N LEU A 17 30.27 1.20 28.55
CA LEU A 17 28.95 1.79 28.73
C LEU A 17 28.61 2.86 27.67
N SER A 18 29.52 3.80 27.43
CA SER A 18 29.32 4.83 26.40
C SER A 18 29.14 4.23 25.01
N LEU A 19 29.91 3.20 24.68
CA LEU A 19 29.80 2.49 23.40
C LEU A 19 28.49 1.69 23.31
N ALA A 20 28.06 1.03 24.40
CA ALA A 20 26.77 0.33 24.46
C ALA A 20 25.57 1.29 24.28
N VAL A 21 25.60 2.48 24.91
CA VAL A 21 24.57 3.51 24.73
C VAL A 21 24.54 4.03 23.29
N LEU A 22 25.69 4.37 22.71
CA LEU A 22 25.79 4.82 21.31
C LEU A 22 25.30 3.74 20.32
N ALA A 23 25.68 2.48 20.53
CA ALA A 23 25.22 1.37 19.71
C ALA A 23 23.70 1.14 19.86
N THR A 24 23.15 1.29 21.07
CA THR A 24 21.71 1.18 21.33
C THR A 24 20.94 2.27 20.59
N VAL A 25 21.33 3.54 20.74
CA VAL A 25 20.65 4.69 20.10
C VAL A 25 20.78 4.63 18.57
N GLY A 26 21.96 4.26 18.05
CA GLY A 26 22.14 4.04 16.61
C GLY A 26 21.25 2.91 16.09
N ALA A 27 21.19 1.78 16.80
CA ALA A 27 20.41 0.63 16.39
C ALA A 27 18.89 0.88 16.47
N THR A 28 18.37 1.59 17.48
CA THR A 28 16.93 1.93 17.55
C THR A 28 16.50 2.88 16.43
N VAL A 29 17.30 3.92 16.14
CA VAL A 29 17.00 4.87 15.06
C VAL A 29 17.00 4.20 13.70
N TRP A 30 18.00 3.36 13.41
CA TRP A 30 18.07 2.62 12.14
C TRP A 30 17.00 1.53 12.04
N ALA A 31 16.69 0.82 13.13
CA ALA A 31 15.58 -0.14 13.16
C ALA A 31 14.24 0.55 12.86
N TRP A 32 13.99 1.72 13.46
CA TRP A 32 12.78 2.49 13.18
C TRP A 32 12.68 2.94 11.72
N GLN A 33 13.76 3.50 11.16
CA GLN A 33 13.78 3.93 9.75
C GLN A 33 13.52 2.78 8.77
N LEU A 34 14.10 1.60 9.02
CA LEU A 34 13.91 0.41 8.19
C LEU A 34 12.51 -0.23 8.38
N ALA A 35 11.93 -0.16 9.58
CA ALA A 35 10.60 -0.68 9.87
C ALA A 35 9.45 0.27 9.47
N ALA A 36 9.70 1.57 9.32
CA ALA A 36 8.66 2.57 9.04
C ALA A 36 7.88 2.30 7.74
N THR A 37 8.56 1.85 6.67
CA THR A 37 7.90 1.40 5.44
C THR A 37 7.17 0.07 5.63
N GLY A 38 7.65 -0.77 6.55
CA GLY A 38 7.05 -2.04 6.93
C GLY A 38 5.59 -1.95 7.41
N PHE A 39 5.22 -0.84 8.05
CA PHE A 39 3.87 -0.58 8.59
C PHE A 39 2.98 0.24 7.64
N SER A 40 3.25 0.21 6.33
CA SER A 40 2.43 0.90 5.34
C SER A 40 0.97 0.44 5.40
N PRO A 41 -0.02 1.34 5.54
CA PRO A 41 -1.43 0.97 5.57
C PRO A 41 -1.86 0.45 4.19
N SER A 42 -2.84 -0.46 4.13
CA SER A 42 -3.37 -0.92 2.84
C SER A 42 -3.83 0.28 1.98
N PRO A 43 -3.47 0.31 0.68
CA PRO A 43 -3.84 1.43 -0.19
C PRO A 43 -5.36 1.56 -0.28
N ARG A 44 -5.85 2.80 -0.28
CA ARG A 44 -7.28 3.12 -0.39
C ARG A 44 -7.50 4.03 -1.59
N LEU A 45 -8.56 3.74 -2.35
CA LEU A 45 -8.98 4.50 -3.51
C LEU A 45 -10.51 4.41 -3.61
N THR A 46 -11.18 5.52 -3.94
CA THR A 46 -12.62 5.58 -4.19
C THR A 46 -12.96 5.01 -5.57
N ASP A 47 -14.23 4.70 -5.81
CA ASP A 47 -14.70 4.34 -7.16
C ASP A 47 -14.56 5.55 -8.09
N ARG A 48 -13.76 5.40 -9.16
CA ARG A 48 -13.42 6.53 -10.04
C ARG A 48 -14.55 6.96 -10.95
N GLY A 49 -15.61 6.16 -11.08
CA GLY A 49 -16.80 6.51 -11.83
C GLY A 49 -17.18 5.45 -12.85
N VAL A 50 -17.98 5.85 -13.84
CA VAL A 50 -18.51 4.97 -14.88
C VAL A 50 -18.42 5.67 -16.23
N ILE A 51 -17.97 4.94 -17.25
CA ILE A 51 -18.12 5.31 -18.66
C ILE A 51 -19.38 4.61 -19.18
N ALA A 52 -20.29 5.35 -19.79
CA ALA A 52 -21.46 4.78 -20.45
C ALA A 52 -21.44 5.10 -21.94
N VAL A 53 -21.73 4.10 -22.76
CA VAL A 53 -21.76 4.21 -24.22
C VAL A 53 -23.14 3.77 -24.69
N ALA A 54 -23.82 4.65 -25.41
CA ALA A 54 -25.19 4.46 -25.88
C ALA A 54 -25.33 5.01 -27.31
N LEU A 55 -26.36 4.61 -28.05
CA LEU A 55 -26.67 5.25 -29.33
C LEU A 55 -27.48 6.54 -29.09
N ASP A 56 -27.28 7.57 -29.92
CA ASP A 56 -28.20 8.72 -29.93
C ASP A 56 -29.59 8.23 -30.38
N ALA A 57 -30.65 8.63 -29.69
CA ALA A 57 -32.00 8.10 -29.94
C ALA A 57 -32.57 8.46 -31.33
N SER A 58 -31.98 9.43 -32.03
CA SER A 58 -32.28 9.72 -33.44
C SER A 58 -31.85 8.60 -34.40
N GLN A 59 -30.85 7.78 -34.02
CA GLN A 59 -30.44 6.60 -34.77
C GLN A 59 -31.45 5.48 -34.55
N THR A 60 -32.22 5.11 -35.57
CA THR A 60 -33.21 4.02 -35.48
C THR A 60 -32.72 2.71 -36.10
N GLY A 61 -32.13 2.78 -37.30
CA GLY A 61 -31.74 1.63 -38.13
C GLY A 61 -30.45 0.90 -37.75
N VAL A 62 -29.72 1.34 -36.72
CA VAL A 62 -28.50 0.65 -36.25
C VAL A 62 -28.89 -0.64 -35.50
N THR A 63 -28.44 -1.78 -36.02
CA THR A 63 -28.79 -3.12 -35.50
C THR A 63 -27.59 -4.05 -35.29
N ALA A 64 -26.43 -3.76 -35.88
CA ALA A 64 -25.22 -4.58 -35.70
C ALA A 64 -24.50 -4.24 -34.38
N PRO A 65 -23.72 -5.17 -33.79
CA PRO A 65 -23.00 -4.94 -32.55
C PRO A 65 -21.98 -3.80 -32.62
N VAL A 66 -21.85 -3.05 -31.53
CA VAL A 66 -20.76 -2.09 -31.31
C VAL A 66 -19.76 -2.69 -30.32
N GLN A 67 -18.48 -2.75 -30.69
CA GLN A 67 -17.39 -3.06 -29.77
C GLN A 67 -16.89 -1.76 -29.12
N VAL A 68 -16.53 -1.85 -27.84
CA VAL A 68 -16.11 -0.73 -27.00
C VAL A 68 -14.84 -1.14 -26.26
N ASP A 69 -13.67 -0.92 -26.86
CA ASP A 69 -12.39 -1.28 -26.24
C ASP A 69 -11.85 -0.08 -25.44
N VAL A 70 -11.56 -0.28 -24.14
CA VAL A 70 -11.08 0.78 -23.25
C VAL A 70 -9.78 0.37 -22.57
N ALA A 71 -8.69 1.05 -22.93
CA ALA A 71 -7.39 0.90 -22.32
C ALA A 71 -7.17 1.98 -21.24
N TYR A 72 -6.91 1.54 -20.02
CA TYR A 72 -6.53 2.40 -18.91
C TYR A 72 -5.02 2.33 -18.68
N ASN A 73 -4.35 3.49 -18.61
CA ASN A 73 -2.91 3.58 -18.38
C ASN A 73 -2.60 4.55 -17.22
N PRO A 74 -2.68 4.09 -15.96
CA PRO A 74 -2.44 4.90 -14.77
C PRO A 74 -0.95 4.96 -14.39
N GLY A 75 -0.08 5.27 -15.36
CA GLY A 75 1.38 5.27 -15.17
C GLY A 75 2.19 6.30 -15.99
N THR A 76 1.56 7.11 -16.86
CA THR A 76 2.19 7.94 -17.91
C THR A 76 2.99 9.19 -17.44
N GLY A 77 3.64 9.13 -16.28
CA GLY A 77 4.68 10.08 -15.87
C GLY A 77 4.22 11.34 -15.12
N LYS A 78 2.92 11.66 -15.07
CA LYS A 78 2.37 12.67 -14.16
C LYS A 78 1.73 12.02 -12.95
N ALA A 79 2.22 12.37 -11.76
CA ALA A 79 1.66 11.87 -10.51
C ALA A 79 0.23 12.38 -10.32
N GLY A 80 -0.73 11.46 -10.17
CA GLY A 80 -2.13 11.80 -9.92
C GLY A 80 -3.07 11.72 -11.14
N THR A 81 -2.57 11.49 -12.36
CA THR A 81 -3.39 11.39 -13.59
C THR A 81 -3.58 9.94 -14.06
N THR A 82 -4.55 9.70 -14.95
CA THR A 82 -4.70 8.44 -15.71
C THR A 82 -4.80 8.75 -17.21
N SER A 83 -4.00 8.09 -18.04
CA SER A 83 -4.23 8.10 -19.49
C SER A 83 -5.35 7.11 -19.87
N LEU A 84 -6.18 7.49 -20.84
CA LEU A 84 -7.35 6.74 -21.29
C LEU A 84 -7.32 6.66 -22.82
N SER A 85 -7.60 5.47 -23.37
CA SER A 85 -8.00 5.29 -24.76
C SER A 85 -9.34 4.56 -24.80
N LEU A 86 -10.29 5.09 -25.58
CA LEU A 86 -11.61 4.53 -25.84
C LEU A 86 -11.75 4.38 -27.35
N VAL A 87 -11.77 3.13 -27.82
CA VAL A 87 -11.98 2.77 -29.22
C VAL A 87 -13.41 2.26 -29.35
N LEU A 88 -14.18 2.92 -30.22
CA LEU A 88 -15.55 2.54 -30.56
C LEU A 88 -15.53 1.95 -31.96
N GLN A 89 -16.01 0.72 -32.13
CA GLN A 89 -15.99 0.01 -33.40
C GLN A 89 -17.38 -0.53 -33.73
N HIS A 90 -17.81 -0.41 -34.98
CA HIS A 90 -19.08 -0.92 -35.47
C HIS A 90 -18.78 -1.67 -36.78
N GLU A 91 -18.84 -3.00 -36.69
CA GLU A 91 -18.58 -3.91 -37.81
C GLU A 91 -19.89 -4.21 -38.55
N PHE A 92 -19.84 -4.23 -39.87
CA PHE A 92 -20.98 -4.51 -40.73
C PHE A 92 -20.58 -5.51 -41.82
N GLY A 93 -21.40 -6.54 -42.06
CA GLY A 93 -21.09 -7.56 -43.08
C GLY A 93 -21.08 -7.00 -44.52
N ALA A 94 -22.04 -6.14 -44.86
CA ALA A 94 -22.07 -5.38 -46.10
C ALA A 94 -22.93 -4.12 -45.91
N VAL A 95 -22.42 -2.96 -46.32
CA VAL A 95 -23.11 -1.66 -46.18
C VAL A 95 -23.24 -1.04 -47.56
N PRO A 96 -24.46 -0.66 -48.02
CA PRO A 96 -24.57 0.21 -49.18
C PRO A 96 -23.98 1.58 -48.80
N GLU A 97 -23.07 2.08 -49.62
CA GLU A 97 -22.18 3.24 -49.38
C GLU A 97 -22.89 4.50 -48.85
N ALA A 98 -24.18 4.67 -49.15
CA ALA A 98 -25.03 5.78 -48.72
C ALA A 98 -25.67 5.65 -47.31
N ALA A 99 -25.34 4.61 -46.51
CA ALA A 99 -25.90 4.48 -45.17
C ALA A 99 -25.39 5.59 -44.22
N PRO A 100 -26.26 6.27 -43.46
CA PRO A 100 -25.87 7.42 -42.63
C PRO A 100 -24.88 7.05 -41.51
N PRO A 101 -24.12 8.02 -40.98
CA PRO A 101 -23.23 7.84 -39.83
C PRO A 101 -23.88 7.13 -38.64
N THR A 102 -23.12 6.34 -37.88
CA THR A 102 -23.60 5.84 -36.57
C THR A 102 -23.24 6.82 -35.47
N ALA A 103 -24.24 7.57 -34.99
CA ALA A 103 -24.06 8.49 -33.87
C ALA A 103 -24.12 7.75 -32.52
N VAL A 104 -23.04 7.87 -31.74
CA VAL A 104 -22.87 7.30 -30.39
C VAL A 104 -22.75 8.43 -29.37
N ILE A 105 -23.40 8.29 -28.22
CA ILE A 105 -23.22 9.19 -27.07
C ILE A 105 -22.30 8.48 -26.08
N VAL A 106 -21.17 9.13 -25.77
CA VAL A 106 -20.25 8.72 -24.70
C VAL A 106 -20.50 9.62 -23.51
N LEU A 107 -20.82 9.04 -22.36
CA LEU A 107 -20.95 9.73 -21.08
C LEU A 107 -19.85 9.25 -20.14
N ILE A 108 -19.25 10.18 -19.40
CA ILE A 108 -18.24 9.88 -18.38
C ILE A 108 -18.71 10.54 -17.08
N CYS A 109 -18.90 9.72 -16.05
CA CYS A 109 -19.53 10.08 -14.79
C CYS A 109 -18.59 9.86 -13.60
N GLY A 110 -18.68 10.68 -12.56
CA GLY A 110 -17.94 10.50 -11.30
C GLY A 110 -16.63 11.29 -11.23
N GLU A 111 -15.58 10.71 -10.63
CA GLU A 111 -14.27 11.39 -10.48
C GLU A 111 -13.44 11.38 -11.77
N LEU A 112 -13.69 10.47 -12.72
CA LEU A 112 -13.00 10.46 -14.02
C LEU A 112 -13.37 11.69 -14.88
N ALA A 113 -14.59 12.21 -14.70
CA ALA A 113 -15.15 13.34 -15.44
C ALA A 113 -14.48 14.68 -15.10
N THR A 114 -13.83 14.81 -13.95
CA THR A 114 -13.19 16.07 -13.53
C THR A 114 -11.84 16.24 -14.20
N GLY A 115 -11.72 17.28 -15.04
CA GLY A 115 -10.46 17.56 -15.74
C GLY A 115 -10.11 16.49 -16.77
N ILE A 116 -11.11 15.93 -17.47
CA ILE A 116 -10.88 15.05 -18.61
C ILE A 116 -10.56 15.86 -19.86
N ASP A 117 -9.43 15.55 -20.49
CA ASP A 117 -8.95 16.17 -21.72
C ASP A 117 -8.63 15.05 -22.71
N MET A 118 -9.27 15.07 -23.88
CA MET A 118 -9.18 14.01 -24.89
C MET A 118 -9.22 14.58 -26.29
N VAL A 119 -8.52 13.93 -27.21
CA VAL A 119 -8.57 14.17 -28.66
C VAL A 119 -9.16 12.96 -29.37
N ASN A 120 -9.70 13.16 -30.57
CA ASN A 120 -10.17 12.05 -31.40
C ASN A 120 -9.08 11.48 -32.33
N ASN A 121 -9.46 10.55 -33.21
CA ASN A 121 -8.64 9.92 -34.25
C ASN A 121 -7.83 10.89 -35.12
N VAL A 122 -8.37 12.08 -35.41
CA VAL A 122 -7.70 13.15 -36.17
C VAL A 122 -7.08 14.23 -35.28
N TYR A 123 -6.79 13.88 -34.02
CA TYR A 123 -6.14 14.70 -33.00
C TYR A 123 -6.87 16.02 -32.66
N GLN A 124 -8.18 16.11 -32.92
CA GLN A 124 -9.00 17.29 -32.57
C GLN A 124 -9.55 17.19 -31.14
N PRO A 125 -9.52 18.26 -30.32
CA PRO A 125 -10.05 18.23 -28.96
C PRO A 125 -11.54 17.92 -28.88
N VAL A 126 -11.90 16.93 -28.05
CA VAL A 126 -13.26 16.45 -27.80
C VAL A 126 -14.01 17.44 -26.91
N LYS A 127 -15.14 17.96 -27.41
CA LYS A 127 -15.95 18.96 -26.69
C LYS A 127 -16.91 18.32 -25.70
N TRP A 128 -16.39 17.95 -24.53
CA TRP A 128 -17.16 17.49 -23.39
C TRP A 128 -18.15 18.56 -22.90
N LYS A 129 -19.44 18.20 -22.83
CA LYS A 129 -20.53 19.02 -22.28
C LYS A 129 -21.01 18.44 -20.95
N PRO A 130 -21.34 19.25 -19.93
CA PRO A 130 -22.01 18.74 -18.73
C PRO A 130 -23.42 18.23 -19.09
N VAL A 131 -23.83 17.09 -18.52
CA VAL A 131 -25.22 16.61 -18.63
C VAL A 131 -26.11 17.47 -17.74
N GLN A 132 -27.09 18.16 -18.34
CA GLN A 132 -28.14 18.84 -17.58
C GLN A 132 -29.24 17.83 -17.23
N PRO A 133 -29.52 17.54 -15.94
CA PRO A 133 -30.65 16.70 -15.57
C PRO A 133 -31.98 17.41 -15.81
N ARG A 134 -33.08 16.66 -15.93
CA ARG A 134 -34.44 17.22 -16.07
C ARG A 134 -35.12 17.51 -14.74
N SER A 135 -34.77 16.79 -13.68
CA SER A 135 -35.22 17.09 -12.31
C SER A 135 -34.19 17.91 -11.53
N GLU A 136 -34.66 18.81 -10.66
CA GLU A 136 -33.80 19.60 -9.75
C GLU A 136 -32.96 18.71 -8.80
N ASN A 137 -33.51 17.56 -8.43
CA ASN A 137 -32.81 16.54 -7.63
C ASN A 137 -31.71 15.80 -8.41
N GLY A 138 -31.54 16.09 -9.70
CA GLY A 138 -30.47 15.58 -10.54
C GLY A 138 -30.62 14.09 -10.85
N ASP A 139 -31.40 13.77 -11.88
CA ASP A 139 -31.76 12.41 -12.36
C ASP A 139 -30.76 11.32 -11.91
N TYR A 140 -31.20 10.46 -10.98
CA TYR A 140 -30.33 9.50 -10.30
C TYR A 140 -30.29 8.15 -11.02
N TRP A 141 -29.10 7.79 -11.51
CA TRP A 141 -28.87 6.58 -12.30
C TRP A 141 -27.92 5.65 -11.56
N SER A 142 -28.49 4.61 -10.95
CA SER A 142 -27.74 3.65 -10.11
C SER A 142 -26.62 2.92 -10.88
N MET A 143 -26.76 2.74 -12.19
CA MET A 143 -25.72 2.18 -13.07
C MET A 143 -24.55 3.15 -13.32
N LEU A 144 -24.77 4.46 -13.23
CA LEU A 144 -23.74 5.51 -13.36
C LEU A 144 -23.06 5.86 -12.03
N GLY A 145 -23.46 5.21 -10.93
CA GLY A 145 -22.93 5.45 -9.60
C GLY A 145 -23.43 6.72 -8.91
N GLY A 146 -24.43 7.42 -9.46
CA GLY A 146 -24.96 8.65 -8.84
C GLY A 146 -25.93 9.44 -9.72
N SER A 147 -25.99 10.75 -9.45
CA SER A 147 -26.74 11.73 -10.24
C SER A 147 -26.05 12.02 -11.59
N MET A 148 -26.83 12.15 -12.67
CA MET A 148 -26.34 12.58 -13.98
C MET A 148 -25.69 13.97 -13.98
N SER A 149 -25.97 14.81 -12.97
CA SER A 149 -25.27 16.09 -12.77
C SER A 149 -23.76 15.95 -12.58
N ARG A 150 -23.27 14.75 -12.23
CA ARG A 150 -21.84 14.41 -12.12
C ARG A 150 -21.26 13.76 -13.39
N CYS A 151 -21.92 13.94 -14.53
CA CYS A 151 -21.50 13.40 -15.82
C CYS A 151 -21.19 14.51 -16.82
N VAL A 152 -20.15 14.28 -17.63
CA VAL A 152 -19.96 14.95 -18.93
C VAL A 152 -20.31 13.99 -20.06
N TYR A 153 -20.70 14.52 -21.21
CA TYR A 153 -20.98 13.74 -22.40
C TYR A 153 -20.34 14.34 -23.65
N THR A 154 -20.16 13.52 -24.68
CA THR A 154 -19.89 13.95 -26.05
C THR A 154 -20.74 13.14 -27.02
N ARG A 155 -21.02 13.70 -28.20
CA ARG A 155 -21.62 12.99 -29.34
C ARG A 155 -20.49 12.65 -30.32
N VAL A 156 -20.37 11.37 -30.64
CA VAL A 156 -19.36 10.78 -31.53
C VAL A 156 -20.06 10.30 -32.81
N SER A 157 -19.40 10.47 -33.94
CA SER A 157 -19.85 9.93 -35.23
C SER A 157 -18.87 8.83 -35.66
N LEU A 158 -19.32 7.57 -35.72
CA LEU A 158 -18.48 6.49 -36.23
C LEU A 158 -18.49 6.57 -37.76
N ASP A 159 -17.52 7.30 -38.31
CA ASP A 159 -17.39 7.57 -39.75
C ASP A 159 -15.99 7.28 -40.32
N SER A 160 -14.98 7.05 -39.49
CA SER A 160 -13.64 6.68 -39.96
C SER A 160 -13.48 5.15 -40.05
N GLY A 161 -12.93 4.62 -41.14
CA GLY A 161 -12.67 3.18 -41.27
C GLY A 161 -12.66 2.69 -42.71
N ASP A 162 -12.01 1.55 -42.93
CA ASP A 162 -11.97 0.86 -44.22
C ASP A 162 -13.29 0.10 -44.50
N ALA A 163 -13.50 -0.30 -45.75
CA ALA A 163 -14.77 -0.84 -46.25
C ALA A 163 -15.35 -1.99 -45.39
N GLY A 164 -16.43 -1.68 -44.65
CA GLY A 164 -17.14 -2.62 -43.76
C GLY A 164 -16.98 -2.34 -42.26
N LEU A 165 -16.01 -1.52 -41.86
CA LEU A 165 -15.76 -1.10 -40.49
C LEU A 165 -16.01 0.40 -40.33
N ARG A 166 -16.67 0.81 -39.24
CA ARG A 166 -16.69 2.22 -38.81
C ARG A 166 -16.19 2.33 -37.38
N GLN A 167 -15.33 3.31 -37.14
CA GLN A 167 -14.56 3.47 -35.91
C GLN A 167 -14.47 4.95 -35.52
N GLU A 168 -14.35 5.20 -34.22
CA GLU A 168 -13.76 6.42 -33.66
C GLU A 168 -12.79 5.99 -32.54
N ILE A 169 -11.67 6.71 -32.42
CA ILE A 169 -10.75 6.58 -31.28
C ILE A 169 -10.80 7.90 -30.50
N LEU A 170 -11.13 7.85 -29.21
CA LEU A 170 -10.94 8.97 -28.28
C LEU A 170 -9.77 8.64 -27.36
N SER A 171 -8.73 9.45 -27.32
CA SER A 171 -7.53 9.24 -26.48
C SER A 171 -7.16 10.47 -25.68
N GLY A 172 -6.63 10.32 -24.46
CA GLY A 172 -6.27 11.46 -23.63
C GLY A 172 -5.95 11.14 -22.18
N VAL A 173 -6.23 12.09 -21.28
CA VAL A 173 -5.85 12.07 -19.86
C VAL A 173 -6.99 12.59 -18.98
N SER A 174 -7.26 11.89 -17.88
CA SER A 174 -8.05 12.40 -16.76
C SER A 174 -7.13 12.86 -15.62
N GLN A 175 -7.49 13.95 -14.95
CA GLN A 175 -6.79 14.46 -13.76
C GLN A 175 -6.99 13.59 -12.50
N THR A 176 -7.68 12.46 -12.62
CA THR A 176 -7.91 11.48 -11.55
C THR A 176 -7.11 10.19 -11.78
N THR A 177 -6.22 9.84 -10.84
CA THR A 177 -5.46 8.57 -10.88
C THR A 177 -6.34 7.37 -10.54
N CYS A 178 -6.31 6.34 -11.37
CA CYS A 178 -6.94 5.05 -11.12
C CYS A 178 -6.03 4.07 -10.36
N ALA A 179 -4.82 4.48 -9.95
CA ALA A 179 -3.86 3.67 -9.20
C ALA A 179 -3.47 4.31 -7.84
N ARG A 180 -3.19 3.46 -6.84
CA ARG A 180 -2.62 3.85 -5.55
C ARG A 180 -1.69 2.76 -5.00
N ALA A 181 -0.42 3.10 -4.83
CA ALA A 181 0.54 2.29 -4.09
C ALA A 181 0.55 2.63 -2.58
N SER A 182 0.91 1.66 -1.74
CA SER A 182 1.26 1.86 -0.33
C SER A 182 2.12 0.68 0.15
N GLY A 183 3.38 0.95 0.53
CA GLY A 183 4.35 -0.12 0.79
C GLY A 183 4.56 -0.98 -0.46
N PRO A 184 4.36 -2.31 -0.40
CA PRO A 184 4.48 -3.19 -1.55
C PRO A 184 3.16 -3.34 -2.32
N ARG A 185 2.05 -2.85 -1.75
CA ARG A 185 0.69 -3.09 -2.24
C ARG A 185 0.32 -2.03 -3.27
N LEU A 186 -0.26 -2.50 -4.37
CA LEU A 186 -0.78 -1.67 -5.43
C LEU A 186 -2.26 -2.00 -5.63
N LEU A 187 -3.09 -0.96 -5.59
CA LEU A 187 -4.53 -1.03 -5.85
C LEU A 187 -4.83 -0.18 -7.08
N TYR A 188 -5.46 -0.80 -8.08
CA TYR A 188 -6.14 -0.14 -9.17
C TYR A 188 -7.65 -0.14 -8.93
N VAL A 189 -8.31 0.98 -9.22
CA VAL A 189 -9.77 1.09 -9.28
C VAL A 189 -10.12 1.77 -10.59
N LEU A 190 -10.39 0.97 -11.61
CA LEU A 190 -10.75 1.44 -12.94
C LEU A 190 -12.26 1.73 -12.99
N PRO A 191 -12.71 2.76 -13.74
CA PRO A 191 -14.12 3.04 -13.98
C PRO A 191 -14.88 1.85 -14.57
N GLY A 192 -16.14 1.71 -14.16
CA GLY A 192 -17.07 0.74 -14.76
C GLY A 192 -17.45 1.11 -16.20
N LEU A 193 -17.99 0.14 -16.94
CA LEU A 193 -18.51 0.34 -18.31
C LEU A 193 -19.94 -0.17 -18.41
N THR A 194 -20.81 0.55 -19.12
CA THR A 194 -22.23 0.17 -19.29
C THR A 194 -22.83 0.74 -20.57
N THR A 195 -23.94 0.15 -21.02
CA THR A 195 -24.91 0.81 -21.89
C THR A 195 -26.00 1.49 -21.05
N LEU A 196 -26.79 2.40 -21.66
CA LEU A 196 -27.96 3.02 -21.03
C LEU A 196 -29.26 2.45 -21.63
N PRO A 197 -30.29 2.11 -20.82
CA PRO A 197 -31.65 1.88 -21.33
C PRO A 197 -32.25 3.15 -21.98
N PRO A 198 -33.33 3.04 -22.77
CA PRO A 198 -33.92 4.16 -23.50
C PRO A 198 -34.45 5.26 -22.58
N ALA A 199 -33.86 6.46 -22.63
CA ALA A 199 -34.35 7.64 -21.92
C ALA A 199 -33.78 8.95 -22.50
N SER A 200 -33.96 10.05 -21.76
CA SER A 200 -33.39 11.35 -22.09
C SER A 200 -33.09 12.19 -20.84
N ALA A 201 -32.03 12.98 -20.90
CA ALA A 201 -31.58 13.91 -19.86
C ALA A 201 -31.20 15.23 -20.54
N GLY A 202 -31.80 16.34 -20.14
CA GLY A 202 -31.60 17.64 -20.80
C GLY A 202 -31.84 17.55 -22.32
N ASP A 203 -30.79 17.90 -23.09
CA ASP A 203 -30.73 17.91 -24.57
C ASP A 203 -30.27 16.58 -25.20
N ILE A 204 -29.94 15.56 -24.40
CA ILE A 204 -29.60 14.23 -24.91
C ILE A 204 -30.77 13.26 -24.77
N ALA A 205 -31.02 12.51 -25.83
CA ALA A 205 -31.86 11.33 -25.83
C ALA A 205 -31.02 10.15 -26.31
N PHE A 206 -31.08 9.04 -25.58
CA PHE A 206 -30.19 7.90 -25.77
C PHE A 206 -30.98 6.59 -25.74
N ARG A 207 -30.48 5.60 -26.47
CA ARG A 207 -31.00 4.22 -26.51
C ARG A 207 -29.82 3.25 -26.35
N PRO A 208 -30.06 2.01 -25.89
CA PRO A 208 -28.97 1.06 -25.68
C PRO A 208 -28.23 0.71 -26.97
N LEU A 209 -26.99 0.26 -26.81
CA LEU A 209 -26.27 -0.42 -27.88
C LEU A 209 -27.01 -1.72 -28.30
N PRO A 210 -26.87 -2.19 -29.55
CA PRO A 210 -27.56 -3.39 -30.02
C PRO A 210 -27.10 -4.67 -29.28
N PRO A 211 -27.94 -5.72 -29.20
CA PRO A 211 -27.56 -7.00 -28.59
C PRO A 211 -26.26 -7.57 -29.15
N GLY A 212 -25.47 -8.27 -28.33
CA GLY A 212 -24.15 -8.78 -28.72
C GLY A 212 -23.02 -7.74 -28.75
N SER A 213 -23.31 -6.45 -28.52
CA SER A 213 -22.28 -5.40 -28.30
C SER A 213 -21.43 -5.71 -27.08
N LYS A 214 -20.11 -5.50 -27.13
CA LYS A 214 -19.20 -5.85 -26.03
C LYS A 214 -18.30 -4.69 -25.63
N ALA A 215 -17.98 -4.62 -24.35
CA ALA A 215 -16.86 -3.84 -23.85
C ALA A 215 -15.66 -4.76 -23.62
N THR A 216 -14.51 -4.41 -24.19
CA THR A 216 -13.21 -4.89 -23.70
C THR A 216 -12.64 -3.83 -22.77
N ILE A 217 -12.10 -4.25 -21.64
CA ILE A 217 -11.31 -3.39 -20.77
C ILE A 217 -9.90 -3.96 -20.77
N ASP A 218 -8.90 -3.09 -20.88
CA ASP A 218 -7.48 -3.39 -20.76
C ASP A 218 -6.82 -2.45 -19.75
N LEU A 219 -5.73 -2.90 -19.13
CA LEU A 219 -4.93 -2.14 -18.17
C LEU A 219 -3.47 -2.23 -18.58
N ASP A 220 -3.01 -1.14 -19.21
CA ASP A 220 -1.67 -1.00 -19.78
C ASP A 220 -0.64 -0.54 -18.73
N ASN A 221 0.63 -0.87 -19.01
CA ASN A 221 1.81 -0.37 -18.30
C ASN A 221 1.81 -0.61 -16.78
N GLN A 222 1.23 -1.73 -16.34
CA GLN A 222 1.49 -2.28 -15.01
C GLN A 222 2.98 -2.59 -14.83
N PRO A 223 3.55 -2.43 -13.62
CA PRO A 223 4.93 -2.84 -13.35
C PRO A 223 5.14 -4.34 -13.61
N GLY A 224 6.28 -4.71 -14.19
CA GLY A 224 6.60 -6.11 -14.53
C GLY A 224 6.76 -7.04 -13.32
N ASP A 225 6.87 -6.50 -12.10
CA ASP A 225 6.89 -7.25 -10.83
C ASP A 225 5.53 -7.25 -10.10
N PHE A 226 4.47 -6.70 -10.71
CA PHE A 226 3.12 -6.68 -10.14
C PHE A 226 2.44 -8.06 -10.24
N ASN A 227 2.16 -8.66 -9.09
CA ASN A 227 1.37 -9.88 -8.99
C ASN A 227 -0.05 -9.59 -8.49
N ALA A 228 -1.05 -9.83 -9.33
CA ALA A 228 -2.46 -9.69 -8.98
C ALA A 228 -2.88 -10.74 -7.93
N GLN A 229 -3.35 -10.28 -6.77
CA GLN A 229 -3.80 -11.15 -5.67
C GLN A 229 -5.33 -11.28 -5.63
N THR A 230 -6.06 -10.20 -5.93
CA THR A 230 -7.52 -10.20 -5.99
C THR A 230 -8.03 -9.25 -7.07
N ALA A 231 -9.12 -9.65 -7.73
CA ALA A 231 -9.88 -8.82 -8.65
C ALA A 231 -11.38 -8.87 -8.31
N SER A 232 -12.07 -7.75 -8.50
CA SER A 232 -13.53 -7.63 -8.36
C SER A 232 -14.09 -6.74 -9.47
N PRO A 233 -14.93 -7.26 -10.39
CA PRO A 233 -15.23 -8.69 -10.59
C PRO A 233 -13.98 -9.54 -10.82
N GLN A 234 -14.09 -10.85 -10.60
CA GLN A 234 -13.00 -11.79 -10.87
C GLN A 234 -12.65 -11.77 -12.37
N LEU A 235 -11.35 -11.70 -12.69
CA LEU A 235 -10.89 -11.78 -14.07
C LEU A 235 -10.82 -13.26 -14.51
N PRO A 236 -11.04 -13.57 -15.81
CA PRO A 236 -10.89 -14.93 -16.32
C PRO A 236 -9.48 -15.47 -16.13
N ASP A 237 -8.48 -14.64 -16.42
CA ASP A 237 -7.05 -14.93 -16.29
C ASP A 237 -6.40 -13.92 -15.33
N SER A 238 -5.61 -14.41 -14.37
CA SER A 238 -4.90 -13.54 -13.42
C SER A 238 -3.65 -12.87 -14.01
N GLY A 239 -3.12 -13.40 -15.12
CA GLY A 239 -1.95 -12.87 -15.82
C GLY A 239 -2.27 -11.88 -16.94
N VAL A 240 -3.53 -11.77 -17.37
CA VAL A 240 -3.95 -10.84 -18.42
C VAL A 240 -4.86 -9.80 -17.77
N LEU A 241 -4.42 -8.54 -17.72
CA LEU A 241 -5.23 -7.45 -17.12
C LEU A 241 -6.27 -6.90 -18.13
N ARG A 242 -6.82 -7.81 -18.94
CA ARG A 242 -7.79 -7.57 -20.01
C ARG A 242 -9.00 -8.48 -19.81
N TRP A 243 -10.20 -7.96 -20.00
CA TRP A 243 -11.43 -8.76 -19.93
C TRP A 243 -12.51 -8.18 -20.84
N THR A 244 -13.33 -9.06 -21.42
CA THR A 244 -14.44 -8.69 -22.30
C THR A 244 -15.77 -9.06 -21.67
N ARG A 245 -16.77 -8.18 -21.79
CA ARG A 245 -18.14 -8.36 -21.27
C ARG A 245 -19.17 -7.86 -22.30
N GLU A 246 -20.33 -8.51 -22.38
CA GLU A 246 -21.47 -8.00 -23.14
C GLU A 246 -22.13 -6.76 -22.48
N LEU A 247 -22.47 -5.76 -23.29
CA LEU A 247 -23.18 -4.54 -22.91
C LEU A 247 -24.69 -4.72 -23.09
N ALA A 248 -25.27 -5.66 -22.34
CA ALA A 248 -26.71 -5.92 -22.36
C ALA A 248 -27.53 -4.74 -21.78
N PRO A 249 -28.72 -4.39 -22.35
CA PRO A 249 -29.54 -3.27 -21.89
C PRO A 249 -29.97 -3.35 -20.42
N ASP A 250 -30.34 -4.55 -19.97
CA ASP A 250 -30.82 -4.83 -18.60
C ASP A 250 -29.67 -5.24 -17.65
N GLY A 251 -28.46 -5.46 -18.21
CA GLY A 251 -27.30 -6.00 -17.51
C GLY A 251 -26.51 -4.92 -16.77
N ALA A 252 -27.03 -4.45 -15.63
CA ALA A 252 -26.37 -3.47 -14.77
C ALA A 252 -24.92 -3.87 -14.45
N GLY A 253 -23.96 -3.09 -14.96
CA GLY A 253 -22.55 -3.43 -14.91
C GLY A 253 -21.89 -3.25 -13.54
N PRO A 254 -20.71 -3.85 -13.31
CA PRO A 254 -19.83 -3.44 -12.22
C PRO A 254 -19.50 -1.95 -12.37
N ARG A 255 -19.79 -1.16 -11.33
CA ARG A 255 -19.53 0.29 -11.30
C ARG A 255 -18.03 0.64 -11.31
N SER A 256 -17.18 -0.31 -10.95
CA SER A 256 -15.73 -0.19 -11.02
C SER A 256 -15.12 -1.59 -11.13
N TYR A 257 -13.93 -1.65 -11.72
CA TYR A 257 -13.09 -2.84 -11.72
C TYR A 257 -11.94 -2.61 -10.75
N ARG A 258 -11.92 -3.38 -9.67
CA ARG A 258 -10.93 -3.25 -8.59
C ARG A 258 -9.94 -4.39 -8.68
N LEU A 259 -8.67 -4.06 -8.85
CA LEU A 259 -7.57 -5.01 -8.96
C LEU A 259 -6.53 -4.66 -7.89
N SER A 260 -6.20 -5.60 -7.02
CA SER A 260 -5.14 -5.38 -6.02
C SER A 260 -4.15 -6.53 -5.97
N GLY A 261 -2.90 -6.18 -5.70
CA GLY A 261 -1.77 -7.08 -5.74
C GLY A 261 -0.56 -6.48 -5.04
N GLU A 262 0.56 -7.18 -5.12
CA GLU A 262 1.83 -6.76 -4.51
C GLU A 262 2.96 -6.76 -5.56
N LEU A 263 3.83 -5.75 -5.45
CA LEU A 263 5.03 -5.55 -6.25
C LEU A 263 6.16 -6.38 -5.64
N PHE A 264 6.57 -7.46 -6.31
CA PHE A 264 7.48 -8.45 -5.74
C PHE A 264 8.85 -7.87 -5.34
N ASP A 265 9.44 -6.96 -6.13
CA ASP A 265 10.73 -6.36 -5.78
C ASP A 265 10.62 -5.44 -4.56
N THR A 266 9.49 -4.74 -4.45
CA THR A 266 9.20 -3.88 -3.28
C THR A 266 8.92 -4.72 -2.04
N ALA A 267 8.19 -5.84 -2.18
CA ALA A 267 7.94 -6.79 -1.11
C ALA A 267 9.23 -7.46 -0.60
N ALA A 268 10.09 -7.93 -1.51
CA ALA A 268 11.38 -8.54 -1.17
C ALA A 268 12.32 -7.54 -0.48
N LYS A 269 12.36 -6.29 -0.95
CA LYS A 269 13.07 -5.19 -0.30
C LYS A 269 12.54 -4.94 1.12
N GLN A 270 11.23 -4.83 1.29
CA GLN A 270 10.59 -4.58 2.58
C GLN A 270 10.81 -5.74 3.58
N GLN A 271 10.74 -6.99 3.14
CA GLN A 271 11.05 -8.16 3.98
C GLN A 271 12.50 -8.12 4.48
N ARG A 272 13.46 -7.81 3.59
CA ARG A 272 14.88 -7.65 3.94
C ARG A 272 15.11 -6.50 4.91
N ASP A 273 14.46 -5.36 4.68
CA ASP A 273 14.64 -4.16 5.48
C ASP A 273 14.00 -4.34 6.88
N LEU A 274 12.83 -5.01 6.98
CA LEU A 274 12.23 -5.48 8.24
C LEU A 274 13.11 -6.50 8.99
N PHE A 275 13.73 -7.46 8.29
CA PHE A 275 14.67 -8.40 8.91
C PHE A 275 15.88 -7.68 9.54
N MET A 276 16.43 -6.68 8.83
CA MET A 276 17.52 -5.85 9.34
C MET A 276 17.06 -4.98 10.53
N ALA A 277 15.83 -4.47 10.51
CA ALA A 277 15.23 -3.77 11.65
C ALA A 277 15.11 -4.66 12.88
N GLY A 278 14.65 -5.91 12.72
CA GLY A 278 14.57 -6.89 13.81
C GLY A 278 15.95 -7.23 14.40
N ALA A 279 16.97 -7.42 13.56
CA ALA A 279 18.34 -7.64 14.01
C ALA A 279 18.89 -6.44 14.83
N LEU A 280 18.64 -5.22 14.38
CA LEU A 280 19.03 -4.00 15.09
C LEU A 280 18.25 -3.79 16.40
N ALA A 281 16.95 -4.11 16.43
CA ALA A 281 16.16 -4.12 17.66
C ALA A 281 16.72 -5.12 18.69
N GLY A 282 17.21 -6.28 18.25
CA GLY A 282 17.93 -7.23 19.10
C GLY A 282 19.24 -6.67 19.67
N VAL A 283 20.04 -5.96 18.86
CA VAL A 283 21.26 -5.26 19.32
C VAL A 283 20.92 -4.19 20.36
N ALA A 284 19.86 -3.40 20.13
CA ALA A 284 19.39 -2.40 21.08
C ALA A 284 18.91 -3.03 22.40
N GLY A 285 18.14 -4.13 22.35
CA GLY A 285 17.69 -4.86 23.54
C GLY A 285 18.87 -5.38 24.38
N GLY A 286 19.91 -5.95 23.73
CA GLY A 286 21.14 -6.36 24.41
C GLY A 286 21.89 -5.19 25.04
N GLY A 287 21.98 -4.05 24.35
CA GLY A 287 22.59 -2.83 24.89
C GLY A 287 21.84 -2.24 26.10
N ILE A 288 20.50 -2.26 26.07
CA ILE A 288 19.65 -1.85 27.20
C ILE A 288 19.90 -2.75 28.41
N MET A 289 20.00 -4.08 28.23
CA MET A 289 20.29 -5.00 29.33
C MET A 289 21.66 -4.74 29.96
N LEU A 290 22.71 -4.47 29.17
CA LEU A 290 24.03 -4.11 29.70
C LEU A 290 24.02 -2.79 30.50
N VAL A 291 23.24 -1.80 30.05
CA VAL A 291 23.04 -0.54 30.80
C VAL A 291 22.27 -0.78 32.10
N LEU A 292 21.25 -1.65 32.08
CA LEU A 292 20.47 -2.02 33.27
C LEU A 292 21.31 -2.78 34.30
N GLU A 293 22.08 -3.79 33.88
CA GLU A 293 23.01 -4.53 34.74
C GLU A 293 24.02 -3.58 35.39
N ALA A 294 24.61 -2.66 34.62
CA ALA A 294 25.54 -1.67 35.15
C ALA A 294 24.87 -0.69 36.14
N ALA A 295 23.64 -0.26 35.88
CA ALA A 295 22.88 0.61 36.79
C ALA A 295 22.57 -0.11 38.12
N VAL A 296 22.16 -1.38 38.07
CA VAL A 296 21.92 -2.22 39.25
C VAL A 296 23.23 -2.45 40.02
N GLN A 297 24.35 -2.74 39.34
CA GLN A 297 25.65 -2.86 39.98
C GLN A 297 26.12 -1.55 40.63
N LEU A 298 25.88 -0.40 40.00
CA LEU A 298 26.18 0.92 40.57
C LEU A 298 25.33 1.20 41.83
N LEU A 299 24.03 0.90 41.80
CA LEU A 299 23.13 1.02 42.95
C LEU A 299 23.57 0.10 44.10
N LEU A 300 23.80 -1.18 43.84
CA LEU A 300 24.24 -2.15 44.85
C LEU A 300 25.61 -1.78 45.45
N ASN A 301 26.55 -1.29 44.65
CA ASN A 301 27.84 -0.81 45.15
C ASN A 301 27.70 0.51 45.92
N GLY A 302 26.75 1.38 45.58
CA GLY A 302 26.40 2.57 46.36
C GLY A 302 25.82 2.21 47.73
N CYS A 303 24.86 1.28 47.77
CA CYS A 303 24.28 0.77 49.01
C CYS A 303 25.33 0.06 49.89
N ARG A 304 26.19 -0.78 49.30
CA ARG A 304 27.31 -1.41 50.03
C ARG A 304 28.30 -0.38 50.60
N LYS A 305 28.62 0.70 49.87
CA LYS A 305 29.47 1.78 50.38
C LYS A 305 28.83 2.62 51.48
N ARG A 306 27.49 2.73 51.52
CA ARG A 306 26.77 3.35 52.64
C ARG A 306 26.74 2.42 53.86
N ALA A 307 26.44 1.14 53.68
CA ALA A 307 26.43 0.14 54.76
C ALA A 307 27.82 -0.09 55.37
N ALA A 308 28.89 -0.01 54.57
CA ALA A 308 30.27 -0.13 55.02
C ALA A 308 30.84 1.14 55.68
N ASN A 309 30.05 2.19 55.88
CA ASN A 309 30.49 3.43 56.52
C ASN A 309 29.49 3.91 57.60
N PRO A 310 29.34 3.18 58.73
CA PRO A 310 28.32 3.44 59.75
C PRO A 310 28.60 4.65 60.66
N GLN A 311 29.63 5.45 60.41
CA GLN A 311 29.99 6.61 61.26
C GLN A 311 29.18 7.88 60.92
N ALA A 312 27.88 7.88 61.25
CA ALA A 312 27.06 9.10 61.29
C ALA A 312 25.79 9.02 62.17
N VAL A 313 25.70 8.09 63.12
CA VAL A 313 24.62 8.05 64.12
C VAL A 313 25.22 7.88 65.51
N ALA A 314 24.98 8.84 66.40
CA ALA A 314 25.49 8.82 67.77
C ALA A 314 24.62 7.92 68.68
N PRO A 315 25.20 7.23 69.67
CA PRO A 315 24.44 6.43 70.63
C PRO A 315 23.79 7.33 71.71
N PRO A 316 22.47 7.21 71.98
CA PRO A 316 21.90 7.65 73.24
C PRO A 316 22.28 6.66 74.38
N PRO A 317 22.20 7.09 75.66
CA PRO A 317 22.75 6.33 76.79
C PRO A 317 21.89 5.14 77.24
N GLN A 318 22.49 4.27 78.05
CA GLN A 318 21.82 3.13 78.71
C GLN A 318 20.91 3.59 79.86
N SER A 319 19.82 2.84 80.08
CA SER A 319 19.12 2.75 81.37
C SER A 319 18.56 1.33 81.55
N GLN A 320 18.71 0.76 82.76
CA GLN A 320 18.08 -0.50 83.19
C GLN A 320 16.56 -0.29 83.37
N ASP A 321 15.67 -1.28 83.51
CA ASP A 321 15.73 -2.54 84.28
C ASP A 321 14.58 -3.52 83.88
N ARG A 322 14.60 -4.76 84.42
CA ARG A 322 13.50 -5.77 84.56
C ARG A 322 12.96 -6.58 83.36
N THR A 323 13.57 -7.76 83.21
CA THR A 323 12.98 -9.10 83.47
C THR A 323 11.54 -9.44 83.03
N ALA A 324 11.41 -10.37 82.08
CA ALA A 324 10.40 -11.46 82.06
C ALA A 324 10.80 -12.61 81.11
N GLU A 325 10.63 -13.86 81.54
CA GLU A 325 10.59 -15.12 80.76
C GLU A 325 9.11 -15.60 80.63
N PRO A 326 8.74 -16.66 79.85
CA PRO A 326 9.54 -17.64 79.09
C PRO A 326 9.33 -17.43 77.56
N ASP A 327 9.28 -18.36 76.58
CA ASP A 327 9.18 -19.84 76.51
C ASP A 327 9.72 -20.37 75.15
N PRO A 328 10.17 -21.64 74.99
CA PRO A 328 10.97 -22.07 73.84
C PRO A 328 10.18 -22.76 72.69
N ILE A 329 10.70 -22.65 71.45
CA ILE A 329 10.25 -23.44 70.29
C ILE A 329 11.46 -24.03 69.54
N THR A 330 11.35 -25.31 69.13
CA THR A 330 12.38 -26.13 68.47
C THR A 330 12.61 -25.79 66.99
N PRO A 331 13.80 -26.11 66.42
CA PRO A 331 14.17 -25.71 65.05
C PRO A 331 13.76 -26.72 63.96
N PRO A 332 13.39 -26.27 62.75
CA PRO A 332 13.23 -27.12 61.58
C PRO A 332 14.48 -27.21 60.69
N ALA A 333 14.79 -28.44 60.26
CA ALA A 333 15.58 -28.91 59.11
C ALA A 333 16.53 -27.96 58.33
N ALA A 334 17.76 -28.44 58.10
CA ALA A 334 18.74 -27.81 57.21
C ALA A 334 18.31 -27.82 55.72
N ALA A 335 18.59 -26.73 55.01
CA ALA A 335 18.41 -26.63 53.56
C ALA A 335 19.60 -27.24 52.78
N PRO A 336 19.38 -27.80 51.58
CA PRO A 336 20.44 -28.40 50.76
C PRO A 336 21.38 -27.34 50.13
N PRO A 337 22.61 -27.72 49.75
CA PRO A 337 23.61 -26.78 49.23
C PRO A 337 23.24 -26.24 47.83
N PRO A 338 23.60 -24.98 47.51
CA PRO A 338 23.28 -24.36 46.22
C PRO A 338 24.11 -24.97 45.08
N GLN A 339 23.45 -25.52 44.07
CA GLN A 339 24.11 -25.99 42.85
C GLN A 339 24.60 -24.82 41.98
N HIS A 340 25.84 -24.90 41.48
CA HIS A 340 26.45 -23.91 40.61
C HIS A 340 25.70 -23.76 39.27
N ARG A 341 24.97 -22.66 39.09
CA ARG A 341 24.31 -22.31 37.81
C ARG A 341 24.85 -21.00 37.23
N GLY A 342 26.11 -21.03 36.77
CA GLY A 342 26.82 -19.82 36.30
C GLY A 342 27.98 -20.09 35.34
N ARG A 343 27.67 -20.44 34.08
CA ARG A 343 28.65 -20.41 32.96
C ARG A 343 28.07 -20.42 31.54
N SER A 344 26.81 -20.82 31.35
CA SER A 344 26.18 -20.97 30.04
C SER A 344 25.80 -19.67 29.34
N VAL A 345 25.26 -18.68 30.08
CA VAL A 345 24.71 -17.43 29.50
C VAL A 345 25.77 -16.61 28.75
N SER A 346 26.97 -16.49 29.31
CA SER A 346 28.07 -15.69 28.72
C SER A 346 28.54 -16.23 27.36
N VAL A 347 28.41 -17.54 27.11
CA VAL A 347 28.82 -18.16 25.85
C VAL A 347 27.85 -17.80 24.72
N ALA A 348 26.54 -17.77 24.99
CA ALA A 348 25.53 -17.40 24.00
C ALA A 348 25.69 -15.93 23.54
N VAL A 349 25.92 -15.01 24.48
CA VAL A 349 26.13 -13.58 24.17
C VAL A 349 27.44 -13.37 23.40
N ALA A 350 28.53 -14.04 23.82
CA ALA A 350 29.80 -13.98 23.10
C ALA A 350 29.70 -14.56 21.67
N ALA A 351 28.95 -15.65 21.47
CA ALA A 351 28.71 -16.25 20.17
C ALA A 351 27.92 -15.32 19.23
N ALA A 352 26.88 -14.64 19.74
CA ALA A 352 26.08 -13.70 18.94
C ALA A 352 26.92 -12.49 18.47
N VAL A 353 27.71 -11.88 19.36
CA VAL A 353 28.60 -10.76 19.01
C VAL A 353 29.73 -11.22 18.07
N GLY A 354 30.29 -12.41 18.30
CA GLY A 354 31.30 -13.02 17.43
C GLY A 354 30.78 -13.28 16.02
N ALA A 355 29.59 -13.87 15.88
CA ALA A 355 28.96 -14.13 14.58
C ALA A 355 28.70 -12.83 13.80
N ALA A 356 28.21 -11.78 14.46
CA ALA A 356 28.01 -10.46 13.85
C ALA A 356 29.35 -9.86 13.35
N ALA A 357 30.41 -9.91 14.16
CA ALA A 357 31.72 -9.42 13.79
C ALA A 357 32.33 -10.20 12.61
N VAL A 358 32.19 -11.53 12.59
CA VAL A 358 32.63 -12.40 11.49
C VAL A 358 31.87 -12.10 10.20
N LEU A 359 30.55 -11.91 10.25
CA LEU A 359 29.75 -11.53 9.08
C LEU A 359 30.16 -10.18 8.49
N ILE A 360 30.42 -9.17 9.33
CA ILE A 360 30.90 -7.85 8.91
C ILE A 360 32.29 -7.95 8.24
N LEU A 361 33.20 -8.75 8.81
CA LEU A 361 34.54 -8.98 8.25
C LEU A 361 34.50 -9.76 6.93
N LEU A 362 33.65 -10.80 6.83
CA LEU A 362 33.46 -11.57 5.59
C LEU A 362 32.87 -10.71 4.47
N ARG A 363 31.91 -9.82 4.77
CA ARG A 363 31.34 -8.87 3.80
C ARG A 363 32.45 -7.96 3.24
N ARG A 364 33.21 -7.29 4.13
CA ARG A 364 34.38 -6.48 3.75
C ARG A 364 35.48 -7.24 2.99
N ARG A 365 35.60 -8.56 3.18
CA ARG A 365 36.54 -9.41 2.41
C ARG A 365 36.01 -9.81 1.03
N ARG A 366 34.69 -9.86 0.85
CA ARG A 366 34.03 -10.17 -0.44
C ARG A 366 34.00 -8.94 -1.35
N ASP A 367 33.74 -7.77 -0.79
CA ASP A 367 33.74 -6.49 -1.53
C ASP A 367 35.15 -6.08 -2.00
N ARG A 368 36.21 -6.57 -1.33
CA ARG A 368 37.62 -6.42 -1.75
C ARG A 368 38.13 -7.52 -2.71
N ARG A 369 37.24 -8.36 -3.24
CA ARG A 369 37.58 -9.49 -4.14
C ARG A 369 36.73 -9.55 -5.41
N ARG A 370 36.00 -8.48 -5.72
CA ARG A 370 35.49 -8.21 -7.06
C ARG A 370 36.44 -7.20 -7.70
N PRO A 371 37.02 -7.49 -8.88
CA PRO A 371 37.64 -6.47 -9.71
C PRO A 371 36.58 -5.51 -10.27
#